data_AF-A0A7C1SLI7-F1
#
_entry.id   AF-A0A7C1SLI7-F1
#
_cell.length_a   1.000
_cell.length_b   1.000
_cell.length_c   1.000
_cell.angle_alpha   90.00
_cell.angle_beta   90.00
_cell.angle_gamma   90.00
#
_symmetry.space_group_name_H-M   'P 1'
#
loop_
_entity.id
_entity.type
_entity.pdbx_description
1 polymer ?
#
loop_
_entity_poly.entity_id
_entity_poly.type
_entity_poly.pdbx_seq_one_letter_code
_entity_poly.pdbx_strand_id
1 'polypeptide(L)'
;LITGSFWARPVWNVWWAWDPRLLTMFILWFIYIGYFILRKGFTDRFMRARYAAVLGIIGFLDVPVVRLATKWWRSIHPRLKSEGGGLDPAMLKVLLFSLATFVAFTALLFVFRHGIAKADDRLSHITETLEE
;
A
#
# COMPACT_ATOMS: atom_id res chain seq x y z
N LEU A 1 -4.83 10.88 4.18
CA LEU A 1 -4.15 12.10 4.69
C LEU A 1 -5.16 13.15 5.13
N ILE A 2 -6.03 13.61 4.21
CA ILE A 2 -7.08 14.59 4.51
C ILE A 2 -8.01 14.15 5.66
N THR A 3 -8.58 12.94 5.58
CA THR A 3 -9.43 12.38 6.65
C THR A 3 -8.69 12.27 7.99
N GLY A 4 -7.38 11.97 7.95
CA GLY A 4 -6.53 11.94 9.13
C GLY A 4 -6.34 13.32 9.76
N SER A 5 -6.12 14.36 8.96
CA SER A 5 -6.02 15.75 9.44
C SER A 5 -7.32 16.26 10.06
N PHE A 6 -8.48 15.88 9.49
CA PHE A 6 -9.79 16.19 10.08
C PHE A 6 -9.99 15.54 11.46
N TRP A 7 -9.49 14.31 11.66
CA TRP A 7 -9.52 13.65 12.97
C TRP A 7 -8.47 14.20 13.94
N ALA A 8 -7.30 14.61 13.45
CA ALA A 8 -6.22 15.15 14.27
C ALA A 8 -6.61 16.47 14.95
N ARG A 9 -7.40 17.31 14.27
CA ARG A 9 -7.84 18.60 14.82
C ARG A 9 -8.60 18.49 16.15
N PRO A 10 -9.69 17.69 16.29
CA PRO A 10 -10.40 17.58 17.57
C PRO A 10 -9.62 16.83 18.65
N VAL A 11 -8.73 15.89 18.30
CA VAL A 11 -8.05 15.03 19.30
C VAL A 11 -6.73 15.65 19.80
N TRP A 12 -5.98 16.29 18.92
CA TRP A 12 -4.62 16.79 19.18
C TRP A 12 -4.50 18.30 19.03
N ASN A 13 -5.58 19.00 18.67
CA ASN A 13 -5.61 20.43 18.37
C ASN A 13 -4.63 20.89 17.25
N VAL A 14 -4.18 19.96 16.39
CA VAL A 14 -3.28 20.25 15.27
C VAL A 14 -3.80 19.63 13.98
N TRP A 15 -3.64 20.32 12.86
CA TRP A 15 -3.98 19.80 11.53
C TRP A 15 -2.92 18.85 10.97
N TRP A 16 -1.66 19.10 11.34
CA TRP A 16 -0.50 18.34 10.93
C TRP A 16 0.64 18.56 11.92
N ALA A 17 1.17 17.47 12.48
CA ALA A 17 2.16 17.52 13.56
C ALA A 17 3.62 17.48 13.10
N TRP A 18 3.87 17.35 11.78
CA TRP A 18 5.22 17.14 11.20
C TRP A 18 6.05 16.05 11.89
N ASP A 19 5.38 15.07 12.52
CA ASP A 19 6.01 13.93 13.19
C ASP A 19 6.71 13.03 12.15
N PRO A 20 7.90 12.49 12.45
CA PRO A 20 8.61 11.56 11.56
C PRO A 20 7.75 10.40 11.05
N ARG A 21 6.86 9.83 11.88
CA ARG A 21 5.91 8.78 11.46
C ARG A 21 4.99 9.27 10.35
N LEU A 22 4.45 10.47 10.53
CA LEU A 22 3.48 11.06 9.62
C LEU A 22 4.16 11.49 8.31
N LEU A 23 5.39 12.00 8.39
CA LEU A 23 6.22 12.34 7.24
C LEU A 23 6.63 11.10 6.43
N THR A 24 7.11 10.04 7.08
CA THR A 24 7.47 8.79 6.37
C THR A 24 6.25 8.18 5.68
N MET A 25 5.08 8.20 6.34
CA MET A 25 3.85 7.70 5.72
C MET A 25 3.39 8.60 4.55
N PHE A 26 3.63 9.91 4.64
CA PHE A 26 3.39 10.85 3.54
C PHE A 26 4.29 10.58 2.33
N ILE A 27 5.58 10.30 2.58
CA ILE A 27 6.53 9.89 1.55
C ILE A 27 6.07 8.58 0.89
N LEU A 28 5.70 7.57 1.68
CA LEU A 28 5.14 6.31 1.17
C LEU A 28 3.94 6.55 0.23
N TRP A 29 3.04 7.46 0.61
CA TRP A 29 1.87 7.80 -0.18
C TRP A 29 2.25 8.38 -1.56
N PHE A 30 3.24 9.27 -1.61
CA PHE A 30 3.76 9.78 -2.89
C PHE A 30 4.50 8.72 -3.71
N ILE A 31 5.23 7.81 -3.07
CA ILE A 31 5.87 6.68 -3.78
C ILE A 31 4.79 5.84 -4.50
N TYR A 32 3.67 5.55 -3.83
CA TYR A 32 2.57 4.81 -4.46
C TYR A 32 1.87 5.59 -5.58
N ILE A 33 1.69 6.91 -5.44
CA ILE A 33 1.17 7.73 -6.55
C ILE A 33 2.13 7.69 -7.74
N GLY A 34 3.43 7.90 -7.48
CA GLY A 34 4.47 7.78 -8.50
C GLY A 34 4.42 6.42 -9.19
N TYR A 35 4.24 5.34 -8.43
CA TYR A 35 4.11 3.98 -8.96
C TYR A 35 2.95 3.88 -9.95
N PHE A 36 1.75 4.37 -9.59
CA PHE A 36 0.59 4.32 -10.48
C PHE A 36 0.76 5.21 -11.72
N ILE A 37 1.38 6.39 -11.57
CA ILE A 37 1.68 7.28 -12.70
C ILE A 37 2.64 6.59 -13.66
N LEU A 38 3.75 6.02 -13.18
CA LEU A 38 4.70 5.27 -14.01
C LEU A 38 4.01 4.10 -14.72
N ARG A 39 3.12 3.39 -14.02
CA ARG A 39 2.39 2.26 -14.60
C ARG A 39 1.40 2.65 -15.69
N LYS A 40 1.00 3.93 -15.79
CA LYS A 40 0.10 4.44 -16.83
C LYS A 40 0.80 5.31 -17.89
N GLY A 41 1.91 5.95 -17.54
CA GLY A 41 2.56 6.97 -18.38
C GLY A 41 3.50 6.43 -19.45
N PHE A 42 4.00 5.20 -19.33
CA PHE A 42 4.92 4.62 -20.30
C PHE A 42 4.20 3.70 -21.31
N THR A 43 4.47 3.93 -22.59
CA THR A 43 4.02 3.11 -23.72
C THR A 43 4.85 1.82 -23.82
N ASP A 44 6.17 1.94 -23.73
CA ASP A 44 7.08 0.78 -23.77
C ASP A 44 6.86 -0.14 -22.55
N ARG A 45 6.57 -1.42 -22.84
CA ARG A 45 6.19 -2.42 -21.83
C ARG A 45 7.36 -2.76 -20.90
N PHE A 46 8.57 -2.83 -21.41
CA PHE A 46 9.77 -3.24 -20.66
C PHE A 46 10.27 -2.13 -19.73
N MET A 47 10.38 -0.90 -20.23
CA MET A 47 10.72 0.28 -19.45
C MET A 47 9.72 0.50 -18.32
N ARG A 48 8.42 0.42 -18.64
CA ARG A 48 7.35 0.52 -17.66
C ARG A 48 7.50 -0.52 -16.54
N ALA A 49 7.77 -1.77 -16.89
CA ALA A 49 7.94 -2.85 -15.91
C ALA A 49 9.17 -2.60 -15.02
N ARG A 50 10.31 -2.21 -15.62
CA ARG A 50 11.56 -1.96 -14.89
C ARG A 50 11.44 -0.80 -13.91
N TYR A 51 10.93 0.35 -14.34
CA TYR A 51 10.79 1.51 -13.45
C TYR A 51 9.76 1.28 -12.35
N ALA A 52 8.63 0.64 -12.67
CA ALA A 52 7.64 0.28 -11.67
C ALA A 52 8.23 -0.70 -10.62
N ALA A 53 9.02 -1.68 -11.05
CA ALA A 53 9.67 -2.62 -10.13
C ALA A 53 10.64 -1.91 -9.17
N VAL A 54 11.51 -1.03 -9.69
CA VAL A 54 12.45 -0.26 -8.86
C VAL A 54 11.71 0.59 -7.84
N LEU A 55 10.70 1.35 -8.27
CA LEU A 55 9.94 2.20 -7.36
C LEU A 55 9.13 1.38 -6.34
N GLY A 56 8.62 0.22 -6.74
CA GLY A 56 7.94 -0.72 -5.85
C GLY A 56 8.86 -1.27 -4.75
N ILE A 57 10.11 -1.59 -5.08
CA ILE A 57 11.12 -2.03 -4.11
C ILE A 57 11.42 -0.89 -3.12
N ILE A 58 11.63 0.34 -3.61
CA ILE A 58 11.87 1.50 -2.76
C ILE A 58 10.68 1.73 -1.81
N GLY A 59 9.45 1.66 -2.31
CA GLY A 59 8.25 1.77 -1.48
C GLY A 59 8.14 0.67 -0.43
N PHE A 60 8.50 -0.58 -0.77
CA PHE A 60 8.53 -1.68 0.19
C PHE A 60 9.55 -1.44 1.31
N LEU A 61 10.74 -0.92 0.97
CA LEU A 61 11.77 -0.58 1.95
C LEU A 61 11.37 0.57 2.88
N ASP A 62 10.47 1.46 2.45
CA ASP A 62 9.95 2.53 3.30
C ASP A 62 8.93 2.03 4.35
N VAL A 63 8.24 0.91 4.10
CA VAL A 63 7.30 0.30 5.08
C VAL A 63 7.94 0.03 6.46
N PRO A 64 9.09 -0.67 6.59
CA PRO A 64 9.75 -0.84 7.87
C PRO A 64 10.23 0.49 8.46
N VAL A 65 10.62 1.47 7.64
CA VAL A 65 10.99 2.82 8.11
C VAL A 65 9.80 3.49 8.80
N VAL A 66 8.60 3.47 8.19
CA VAL A 66 7.37 3.97 8.79
C VAL A 66 7.07 3.29 10.13
N ARG A 67 7.23 1.96 10.20
CA ARG A 67 6.99 1.19 11.42
C ARG A 67 7.98 1.55 12.53
N LEU A 68 9.25 1.71 12.18
CA LEU A 68 10.35 1.99 13.11
C LEU A 68 10.42 3.46 13.50
N ALA A 69 9.84 4.37 12.72
CA ALA A 69 9.74 5.79 13.05
C ALA A 69 9.10 6.03 14.42
N THR A 70 8.18 5.14 14.83
CA THR A 70 7.53 5.16 16.14
C THR A 70 8.47 4.91 17.33
N LYS A 71 9.58 4.21 17.09
CA LYS A 71 10.59 3.84 18.09
C LYS A 71 11.78 4.77 18.04
N TRP A 72 12.26 5.06 16.83
CA TRP A 72 13.47 5.85 16.59
C TRP A 72 13.32 7.31 16.98
N TRP A 73 12.16 7.92 16.74
CA TRP A 73 11.94 9.33 17.09
C TRP A 73 10.96 9.51 18.25
N ARG A 74 11.12 10.65 18.92
CA ARG A 74 10.15 11.13 19.90
C ARG A 74 8.97 11.75 19.14
N SER A 75 7.78 11.44 19.62
CA SER A 75 6.52 11.64 18.92
C SER A 75 5.50 12.18 19.91
N ILE A 76 4.46 12.86 19.41
CA ILE A 76 3.31 13.26 20.25
C ILE A 76 2.53 12.05 20.77
N HIS A 77 2.68 10.89 20.13
CA HIS A 77 1.98 9.67 20.51
C HIS A 77 2.53 9.06 21.81
N PRO A 78 1.67 8.60 22.73
CA PRO A 78 2.09 7.87 23.90
C PRO A 78 2.80 6.58 23.48
N ARG A 79 3.89 6.25 24.17
CA ARG A 79 4.57 4.97 23.96
C ARG A 79 3.78 3.90 24.69
N LEU A 80 3.32 2.88 23.97
CA LEU A 80 2.74 1.68 24.57
C LEU A 80 3.80 1.03 25.47
N LYS A 81 3.54 0.98 26.78
CA LYS A 81 4.31 0.12 27.69
C LYS A 81 3.94 -1.33 27.38
N SER A 82 4.95 -2.15 27.11
CA SER A 82 4.78 -3.54 26.64
C SER A 82 4.28 -4.51 27.71
N GLU A 83 4.00 -4.04 28.92
CA GLU A 83 3.65 -4.89 30.06
C GLU A 83 2.13 -5.02 30.15
N GLY A 84 1.61 -6.20 29.76
CA GLY A 84 0.23 -6.63 30.06
C GLY A 84 -0.80 -6.52 28.93
N GLY A 85 -0.44 -6.01 27.75
CA GLY A 85 -1.40 -5.84 26.64
C GLY A 85 -1.45 -7.03 25.69
N GLY A 86 -2.52 -7.84 25.76
CA GLY A 86 -2.88 -8.85 24.76
C GLY A 86 -4.15 -8.47 23.99
N LEU A 87 -4.33 -9.04 22.79
CA LEU A 87 -5.61 -8.95 22.07
C LEU A 87 -6.64 -9.85 22.77
N ASP A 88 -7.80 -9.28 23.12
CA ASP A 88 -8.93 -10.08 23.62
C ASP A 88 -9.28 -11.19 22.61
N PRO A 89 -9.63 -12.41 23.05
CA PRO A 89 -9.96 -13.52 22.16
C PRO A 89 -11.07 -13.21 21.15
N ALA A 90 -12.08 -12.41 21.52
CA ALA A 90 -13.12 -11.98 20.59
C ALA A 90 -12.57 -11.03 19.52
N MET A 91 -11.70 -10.10 19.91
CA MET A 91 -11.01 -9.21 18.97
C MET A 91 -10.08 -9.97 18.03
N LEU A 92 -9.39 -11.00 18.53
CA LEU A 92 -8.55 -11.88 17.71
C LEU A 92 -9.38 -12.60 16.63
N LYS A 93 -10.55 -13.14 16.99
CA LYS A 93 -11.44 -13.81 16.01
C LYS A 93 -11.86 -12.83 14.91
N VAL A 94 -12.25 -11.61 15.27
CA VAL A 94 -12.61 -10.57 14.29
C VAL A 94 -11.41 -10.23 13.41
N LEU A 95 -10.22 -10.04 14.00
CA LEU A 95 -8.98 -9.79 13.24
C LEU A 95 -8.69 -10.90 12.22
N LEU A 96 -8.74 -12.16 12.64
CA LEU A 96 -8.49 -13.31 11.78
C LEU A 96 -9.53 -13.43 10.67
N PHE A 97 -10.80 -13.21 10.98
CA PHE A 97 -11.87 -13.20 9.99
C PHE A 97 -11.69 -12.08 8.95
N SER A 98 -11.39 -10.86 9.40
CA SER A 98 -11.11 -9.71 8.52
C SER A 98 -9.88 -9.95 7.67
N LEU A 99 -8.81 -10.51 8.25
CA LEU A 99 -7.59 -10.86 7.52
C LEU A 99 -7.86 -11.92 6.45
N ALA A 100 -8.56 -13.01 6.81
CA ALA A 100 -8.94 -14.06 5.88
C ALA A 100 -9.79 -13.51 4.73
N THR A 101 -10.76 -12.65 5.05
CA THR A 101 -11.60 -11.97 4.04
C THR A 101 -10.76 -11.13 3.09
N PHE A 102 -9.82 -10.33 3.61
CA PHE A 102 -8.98 -9.46 2.79
C PHE A 102 -8.00 -10.26 1.91
N VAL A 103 -7.46 -11.37 2.42
CA VAL A 103 -6.60 -12.28 1.66
C VAL A 103 -7.41 -12.95 0.55
N ALA A 104 -8.60 -13.49 0.86
CA ALA A 104 -9.48 -14.11 -0.11
C ALA A 104 -9.90 -13.12 -1.20
N PHE A 105 -10.27 -11.89 -0.82
CA PHE A 105 -10.61 -10.82 -1.74
C PHE A 105 -9.43 -10.46 -2.65
N THR A 106 -8.23 -10.31 -2.09
CA THR A 106 -7.02 -10.02 -2.86
C THR A 106 -6.69 -11.15 -3.85
N ALA A 107 -6.81 -12.40 -3.41
CA ALA A 107 -6.61 -13.58 -4.25
C ALA A 107 -7.63 -13.63 -5.41
N LEU A 108 -8.90 -13.32 -5.11
CA LEU A 108 -9.95 -13.22 -6.12
C LEU A 108 -9.62 -12.16 -7.18
N LEU A 109 -9.24 -10.95 -6.76
CA LEU A 109 -8.84 -9.87 -7.68
C LEU A 109 -7.62 -10.27 -8.52
N PHE A 110 -6.66 -10.98 -7.93
CA PHE A 110 -5.48 -11.47 -8.64
C PHE A 110 -5.86 -12.47 -9.74
N VAL A 111 -6.72 -13.44 -9.44
CA VAL A 111 -7.23 -14.41 -10.42
C VAL A 111 -7.97 -13.71 -11.55
N PHE A 112 -8.87 -12.77 -11.24
CA PHE A 112 -9.56 -11.98 -12.27
C PHE A 112 -8.59 -11.20 -13.15
N ARG A 113 -7.62 -10.50 -12.55
CA ARG A 113 -6.63 -9.71 -13.31
C ARG A 113 -5.77 -10.57 -14.22
N HIS A 114 -5.41 -11.77 -13.75
CA HIS A 114 -4.63 -12.72 -14.53
C HIS A 114 -5.46 -13.31 -15.69
N GLY A 115 -6.74 -13.59 -15.47
CA GLY A 115 -7.68 -13.99 -16.51
C GLY A 115 -7.81 -12.95 -17.62
N ILE A 116 -7.97 -11.66 -17.25
CA ILE A 116 -8.00 -10.55 -18.21
C ILE A 116 -6.70 -10.47 -19.01
N ALA A 117 -5.53 -10.65 -18.36
CA ALA A 117 -4.24 -10.62 -19.05
C ALA A 117 -4.14 -11.73 -20.11
N LYS A 118 -4.55 -12.96 -19.78
CA LYS A 118 -4.55 -14.08 -20.73
C LYS A 118 -5.52 -13.86 -21.90
N ALA A 119 -6.67 -13.24 -21.64
CA ALA A 119 -7.63 -12.93 -22.69
C ALA A 119 -7.08 -11.89 -23.67
N ASP A 120 -6.40 -10.86 -23.16
CA ASP A 120 -5.72 -9.82 -23.95
C ASP A 120 -4.62 -10.44 -24.84
N ASP A 121 -3.75 -11.29 -24.27
CA ASP A 121 -2.68 -11.97 -25.00
C ASP A 121 -3.21 -12.92 -26.10
N ARG A 122 -4.38 -13.54 -25.90
CA ARG A 122 -5.04 -14.38 -26.92
C ARG A 122 -5.59 -13.57 -28.08
N LEU A 123 -6.18 -12.40 -27.79
CA LEU A 123 -6.69 -11.51 -28.81
C LEU A 123 -5.57 -10.98 -29.69
N SER A 124 -4.46 -10.52 -29.10
CA SER A 124 -3.31 -10.04 -29.88
C SER A 124 -2.75 -11.10 -30.82
N HIS A 125 -2.64 -12.35 -30.36
CA HIS A 125 -2.17 -13.46 -31.19
C HIS A 125 -3.14 -13.77 -32.35
N ILE A 126 -4.45 -13.72 -32.14
CA ILE A 126 -5.43 -13.95 -33.22
C ILE A 126 -5.38 -12.82 -34.24
N THR A 127 -5.28 -11.56 -33.79
CA THR A 127 -5.15 -10.41 -34.69
C THR A 127 -3.90 -10.51 -35.55
N GLU A 128 -2.74 -10.83 -34.97
CA GLU A 128 -1.49 -11.03 -35.73
C GLU A 128 -1.63 -12.13 -36.80
N THR A 129 -2.25 -13.27 -36.47
CA THR A 129 -2.46 -14.36 -37.44
C THR A 129 -3.45 -14.05 -38.57
N LEU A 130 -4.29 -13.04 -38.42
CA LEU A 130 -5.25 -12.62 -39.45
C LEU A 130 -4.71 -11.51 -40.36
N GLU A 131 -3.66 -10.80 -39.91
CA GLU A 131 -2.97 -9.75 -40.67
C GLU A 131 -1.82 -10.30 -41.52
N GLU A 132 -1.33 -11.52 -41.25
CA GLU A 132 -0.43 -12.31 -42.11
C GLU A 132 -1.17 -13.03 -43.24
#